data_AF-A0AAD8BJA3-F1
#
_entry.id   AF-A0AAD8BJA3-F1
#
_cell.length_a   1.000
_cell.length_b   1.000
_cell.length_c   1.000
_cell.angle_alpha   90.00
_cell.angle_beta   90.00
_cell.angle_gamma   90.00
#
_symmetry.space_group_name_H-M   'P 1'
#
loop_
_entity.id
_entity.type
_entity.pdbx_description
1 polymer ?
#
loop_
_entity_poly.entity_id
_entity_poly.type
_entity_poly.pdbx_seq_one_letter_code
_entity_poly.pdbx_strand_id
1 'polypeptide(L)'
;MTMAAKQLGNLSALRTFRVLRALKTISVIPGLKTIVGALLEAVRRLRDVMILTIFVLSIFALVGMQLYSSSLRQKCVQNPFAVFEESVTHEQYFEFTNDT
;
A
#
# COMPACT_ATOMS: atom_id res chain seq x y z
N MET A 1 36.02 7.66 -14.11
CA MET A 1 34.90 6.69 -14.19
C MET A 1 34.38 6.33 -12.79
N THR A 2 34.13 7.32 -11.92
CA THR A 2 33.72 7.10 -10.51
C THR A 2 32.69 8.14 -10.01
N MET A 3 31.92 8.77 -10.90
CA MET A 3 30.98 9.85 -10.55
C MET A 3 29.50 9.54 -10.78
N ALA A 4 29.08 8.26 -10.84
CA ALA A 4 27.67 7.88 -11.01
C ALA A 4 27.06 7.10 -9.83
N ALA A 5 27.85 6.74 -8.81
CA ALA A 5 27.40 5.86 -7.72
C ALA A 5 27.15 6.58 -6.38
N LYS A 6 27.26 7.92 -6.32
CA LYS A 6 27.17 8.69 -5.06
C LYS A 6 25.73 9.08 -4.66
N GLN A 7 24.70 8.65 -5.40
CA GLN A 7 23.29 9.03 -5.15
C GLN A 7 22.26 7.90 -5.44
N LEU A 8 22.64 6.62 -5.33
CA LEU A 8 21.64 5.58 -5.07
C LEU A 8 21.53 5.48 -3.54
N GLY A 9 20.51 6.16 -3.00
CA GLY A 9 20.30 6.38 -1.57
C GLY A 9 20.53 5.15 -0.71
N ASN A 10 21.12 5.39 0.47
CA ASN A 10 21.21 4.50 1.63
C ASN A 10 20.81 3.05 1.35
N LEU A 11 21.72 2.25 0.79
CA LEU A 11 21.55 0.84 0.41
C LEU A 11 21.43 -0.09 1.65
N SER A 12 20.80 0.37 2.72
CA SER A 12 20.55 -0.38 3.95
C SER A 12 19.64 -1.58 3.70
N ALA A 13 18.67 -1.48 2.78
CA ALA A 13 17.86 -2.61 2.33
C ALA A 13 18.68 -3.66 1.53
N LEU A 14 19.68 -3.27 0.74
CA LEU A 14 20.55 -4.23 0.05
C LEU A 14 21.43 -5.04 1.00
N ARG A 15 21.61 -4.57 2.24
CA ARG A 15 22.25 -5.39 3.29
C ARG A 15 21.31 -6.47 3.82
N THR A 16 20.00 -6.23 3.89
CA THR A 16 19.03 -7.26 4.30
C THR A 16 18.83 -8.33 3.22
N PHE A 17 19.08 -8.04 1.94
CA PHE A 17 19.17 -9.06 0.87
C PHE A 17 20.22 -10.15 1.18
N ARG A 18 21.23 -9.89 2.01
CA ARG A 18 22.17 -10.93 2.46
C ARG A 18 21.50 -12.01 3.32
N VAL A 19 20.41 -11.69 4.01
CA VAL A 19 19.61 -12.67 4.78
C VAL A 19 18.93 -13.69 3.86
N LEU A 20 18.60 -13.31 2.62
CA LEU A 20 18.11 -14.25 1.60
C LEU A 20 19.17 -15.30 1.22
N ARG A 21 20.47 -15.00 1.38
CA ARG A 21 21.54 -16.00 1.22
C ARG A 21 21.52 -17.05 2.34
N ALA A 22 21.14 -16.66 3.56
CA ALA A 22 20.97 -17.62 4.65
C ALA A 22 19.82 -18.59 4.35
N LEU A 23 18.69 -18.10 3.83
CA LEU A 23 17.59 -18.94 3.33
C LEU A 23 18.05 -19.89 2.21
N LYS A 24 18.96 -19.44 1.33
CA LYS A 24 19.57 -20.27 0.29
C LYS A 24 20.40 -21.42 0.87
N THR A 25 21.21 -21.20 1.92
CA THR A 25 22.00 -22.26 2.57
C THR A 25 21.15 -23.29 3.30
N ILE A 26 20.05 -22.88 3.94
CA ILE A 26 19.18 -23.83 4.64
C ILE A 26 18.50 -24.74 3.59
N SER A 27 18.17 -24.21 2.40
CA SER A 27 17.57 -24.96 1.28
C SER A 27 18.50 -25.94 0.53
N VAL A 28 19.79 -26.01 0.91
CA VAL A 28 20.76 -26.96 0.31
C VAL A 28 20.76 -28.31 1.03
N ILE A 29 20.29 -28.37 2.28
CA ILE A 29 20.07 -29.63 2.99
C ILE A 29 18.90 -30.36 2.27
N PRO A 30 19.07 -31.63 1.86
CA PRO A 30 18.11 -32.32 0.99
C PRO A 30 16.66 -32.33 1.54
N GLY A 31 16.50 -32.31 2.87
CA GLY A 31 15.20 -32.17 3.52
C GLY A 31 14.50 -30.82 3.27
N LEU A 32 15.21 -29.69 3.37
CA LEU A 32 14.58 -28.37 3.20
C LEU A 32 14.35 -28.01 1.73
N LYS A 33 15.20 -28.47 0.81
CA LYS A 33 15.00 -28.27 -0.63
C LYS A 33 13.63 -28.80 -1.07
N THR A 34 13.24 -29.95 -0.52
CA THR A 34 11.96 -30.61 -0.80
C THR A 34 10.79 -29.78 -0.30
N ILE A 35 10.89 -29.20 0.90
CA ILE A 35 9.83 -28.37 1.50
C ILE A 35 9.62 -27.08 0.69
N VAL A 36 10.71 -26.38 0.33
CA VAL A 36 10.60 -25.15 -0.48
C VAL A 36 10.07 -25.44 -1.88
N GLY A 37 10.46 -26.57 -2.47
CA GLY A 37 9.90 -27.06 -3.74
C GLY A 37 8.40 -27.35 -3.66
N ALA A 38 7.96 -28.03 -2.60
CA ALA A 38 6.54 -28.32 -2.34
C ALA A 38 5.74 -27.03 -2.10
N LEU A 39 6.30 -26.06 -1.38
CA LEU A 39 5.66 -24.75 -1.16
C LEU A 39 5.50 -23.99 -2.48
N LEU A 40 6.54 -23.94 -3.32
CA LEU A 40 6.46 -23.28 -4.63
C LEU A 40 5.46 -23.96 -5.56
N GLU A 41 5.38 -25.30 -5.51
CA GLU A 41 4.40 -26.07 -6.27
C GLU A 41 2.98 -25.76 -5.78
N ALA A 42 2.76 -25.71 -4.45
CA ALA A 42 1.47 -25.32 -3.89
C ALA A 42 1.04 -23.91 -4.34
N VAL A 43 1.94 -22.92 -4.32
CA VAL A 43 1.66 -21.56 -4.82
C VAL A 43 1.35 -21.56 -6.31
N ARG A 44 2.06 -22.38 -7.12
CA ARG A 44 1.76 -22.52 -8.55
C ARG A 44 0.37 -23.09 -8.81
N ARG A 45 -0.09 -24.04 -7.99
CA ARG A 45 -1.46 -24.59 -8.07
C ARG A 45 -2.51 -23.57 -7.66
N LEU A 46 -2.20 -22.71 -6.68
CA LEU A 46 -3.06 -21.62 -6.25
C LEU A 46 -3.06 -20.39 -7.18
N ARG A 47 -2.17 -20.34 -8.18
CA ARG A 47 -2.07 -19.23 -9.13
C ARG A 47 -3.41 -18.89 -9.79
N ASP A 48 -4.16 -19.91 -10.18
CA ASP A 48 -5.44 -19.73 -10.87
C ASP A 48 -6.46 -19.04 -9.96
N VAL A 49 -6.57 -19.51 -8.71
CA VAL A 49 -7.42 -18.90 -7.67
C VAL A 49 -6.96 -17.48 -7.33
N MET A 50 -5.64 -17.23 -7.28
CA MET A 50 -5.10 -15.88 -7.05
C MET A 50 -5.49 -14.91 -8.17
N ILE A 51 -5.40 -15.33 -9.43
CA ILE A 51 -5.79 -14.50 -10.58
C ILE A 51 -7.29 -14.18 -10.53
N LEU A 52 -8.12 -15.20 -10.28
CA LEU A 52 -9.56 -15.03 -10.13
C LEU A 52 -9.89 -14.05 -9.00
N THR A 53 -9.23 -14.18 -7.85
CA THR A 53 -9.43 -13.30 -6.70
C THR A 53 -9.03 -11.86 -7.02
N ILE A 54 -7.88 -11.63 -7.64
CA ILE A 54 -7.41 -10.30 -8.02
C ILE A 54 -8.39 -9.64 -9.02
N PHE A 55 -8.88 -10.41 -9.99
CA PHE A 55 -9.84 -9.92 -10.97
C PHE A 55 -11.15 -9.48 -10.30
N VAL A 56 -11.71 -10.33 -9.44
CA VAL A 56 -12.93 -10.04 -8.69
C VAL A 56 -12.75 -8.82 -7.77
N LEU A 57 -11.64 -8.76 -7.02
CA LEU A 57 -11.32 -7.63 -6.17
C LEU A 57 -11.15 -6.33 -6.97
N SER A 58 -10.60 -6.41 -8.18
CA SER A 58 -10.44 -5.24 -9.06
C SER A 58 -11.80 -4.70 -9.52
N ILE A 59 -12.75 -5.57 -9.88
CA ILE A 59 -14.13 -5.16 -10.22
C ILE A 59 -14.79 -4.49 -9.01
N PHE A 60 -14.73 -5.13 -7.84
CA PHE A 60 -15.28 -4.54 -6.62
C PHE A 60 -14.61 -3.22 -6.23
N ALA A 61 -13.31 -3.07 -6.46
CA ALA A 61 -12.60 -1.82 -6.20
C ALA A 61 -13.05 -0.70 -7.15
N LEU A 62 -13.28 -0.99 -8.43
CA LEU A 62 -13.78 0.00 -9.40
C LEU A 62 -15.22 0.43 -9.10
N VAL A 63 -16.07 -0.51 -8.72
CA VAL A 63 -17.46 -0.21 -8.32
C VAL A 63 -17.47 0.54 -6.99
N GLY A 64 -16.71 0.04 -6.00
CA GLY A 64 -16.59 0.64 -4.68
C GLY A 64 -16.02 2.06 -4.74
N MET A 65 -14.98 2.30 -5.54
CA MET A 65 -14.43 3.65 -5.69
C MET A 65 -15.47 4.64 -6.18
N GLN A 66 -16.32 4.25 -7.15
CA GLN A 66 -17.37 5.14 -7.67
C GLN A 66 -18.49 5.35 -6.64
N LEU A 67 -18.95 4.29 -5.96
CA LEU A 67 -19.99 4.36 -4.94
C LEU A 67 -19.57 5.15 -3.69
N TYR A 68 -18.31 5.02 -3.26
CA TYR A 68 -17.80 5.59 -2.02
C TYR A 68 -16.99 6.87 -2.21
N SER A 69 -16.84 7.37 -3.44
CA SER A 69 -16.04 8.55 -3.79
C SER A 69 -16.41 9.82 -3.00
N SER A 70 -17.68 9.96 -2.59
CA SER A 70 -18.19 11.13 -1.87
C SER A 70 -18.68 10.84 -0.46
N SER A 71 -19.12 9.62 -0.16
CA SER A 71 -19.76 9.29 1.13
C SER A 71 -18.76 9.20 2.30
N LEU A 72 -17.53 8.72 2.05
CA LEU A 72 -16.53 8.55 3.11
C LEU A 72 -15.86 9.86 3.56
N ARG A 73 -16.13 10.98 2.87
CA ARG A 73 -15.59 12.31 3.21
C ARG A 73 -16.55 13.17 4.01
N GLN A 74 -17.70 12.64 4.44
CA GLN A 74 -18.64 13.37 5.28
C GLN A 74 -17.99 13.66 6.64
N LYS A 75 -17.69 14.95 6.87
CA LYS A 75 -17.25 15.48 8.16
C LYS A 75 -18.38 16.31 8.76
N CYS A 76 -18.55 16.27 10.07
CA CYS A 76 -19.38 17.23 10.79
C CYS A 76 -18.53 18.48 11.05
N VAL A 77 -18.78 19.55 10.32
CA VAL A 77 -18.12 20.83 10.52
C VAL A 77 -19.03 21.69 11.41
N GLN A 78 -18.45 22.41 12.38
CA GLN A 78 -19.23 23.33 13.21
C GLN A 78 -19.84 24.44 12.36
N ASN A 79 -20.93 25.04 12.83
CA ASN A 79 -21.53 26.16 12.11
C ASN A 79 -20.54 27.34 12.09
N PRO A 80 -20.03 27.77 10.92
CA PRO A 80 -19.01 28.82 10.86
C PRO A 80 -19.53 30.16 11.39
N PHE A 81 -20.85 30.41 11.27
CA PHE A 81 -21.48 31.62 11.81
C PHE A 81 -21.60 31.63 13.35
N ALA A 82 -21.40 30.48 14.02
CA ALA A 82 -21.31 30.46 15.49
C ALA A 82 -19.92 30.88 16.00
N VAL A 83 -18.91 30.87 15.12
CA VAL A 83 -17.51 31.26 15.43
C VAL A 83 -17.20 32.65 14.88
N PHE A 84 -17.74 32.98 13.70
CA PHE A 84 -17.62 34.28 13.06
C PHE A 84 -18.96 35.00 13.10
N GLU A 85 -19.04 36.13 13.80
CA GLU A 85 -20.27 36.92 14.02
C GLU A 85 -20.68 37.77 12.78
N GLU A 86 -19.97 37.61 11.67
CA GLU A 86 -20.07 38.43 10.44
C GLU A 86 -20.03 37.56 9.17
N SER A 87 -20.18 38.17 7.98
CA SER A 87 -20.16 37.44 6.70
C SER A 87 -18.78 36.79 6.43
N VAL A 88 -18.74 35.46 6.44
CA VAL A 88 -17.52 34.68 6.23
C VAL A 88 -17.07 34.74 4.77
N THR A 89 -15.79 35.07 4.54
CA THR A 89 -15.20 35.01 3.20
C THR A 89 -14.95 33.55 2.78
N HIS A 90 -14.95 33.28 1.47
CA HIS A 90 -14.76 31.93 0.93
C HIS A 90 -13.44 31.27 1.35
N GLU A 91 -12.40 32.07 1.61
CA GLU A 91 -11.10 31.61 2.08
C GLU A 91 -11.16 31.14 3.55
N GLN A 92 -11.78 31.93 4.42
CA GLN A 92 -11.96 31.60 5.84
C GLN A 92 -12.85 30.36 6.03
N TYR A 93 -13.86 30.16 5.18
CA TYR A 93 -14.68 28.95 5.20
C TYR A 93 -13.87 27.71 4.82
N PHE A 94 -13.01 27.79 3.79
CA PHE A 94 -12.20 26.66 3.36
C PHE A 94 -11.15 26.28 4.41
N GLU A 95 -10.53 27.26 5.05
CA GLU A 95 -9.58 27.04 6.15
C GLU A 95 -10.28 26.37 7.35
N PHE A 96 -11.44 26.89 7.77
CA PHE A 96 -12.25 26.31 8.84
C PHE A 96 -12.66 24.85 8.58
N THR A 97 -13.07 24.53 7.34
CA THR A 97 -13.47 23.16 6.97
C THR A 97 -12.31 22.16 6.85
N ASN A 98 -11.07 22.64 6.70
CA ASN A 98 -9.88 21.79 6.64
C ASN A 98 -9.19 21.62 8.00
N ASP A 99 -9.31 22.59 8.90
CA ASP A 99 -8.77 22.53 10.27
C ASP A 99 -9.62 21.70 11.25
N THR A 100 -10.87 21.37 10.89
CA THR A 100 -11.77 20.49 11.68
C THR A 100 -11.74 19.04 11.21
#